data_AF-A0A1Y6CQR8-F1
#
_entry.id   AF-A0A1Y6CQR8-F1
#
_cell.length_a   1.000
_cell.length_b   1.000
_cell.length_c   1.000
_cell.angle_alpha   90.00
_cell.angle_beta   90.00
_cell.angle_gamma   90.00
#
_symmetry.space_group_name_H-M   'P 1'
#
loop_
_entity.id
_entity.type
_entity.pdbx_description
1 polymer ?
#
loop_
_entity_poly.entity_id
_entity_poly.type
_entity_poly.pdbx_seq_one_letter_code
_entity_poly.pdbx_strand_id
1 'polypeptide(L)' 'ETVEHPFGTIKARMGATHFLMKRLRNVKTETALAVLAYNLTRVMNILGVGALMAAIRA' A
#
# COMPACT_ATOMS: atom_id res chain seq x y z
N GLU A 1 11.68 0.81 12.25
CA GLU A 1 10.37 1.46 12.43
C GLU A 1 9.38 0.45 12.98
N THR A 2 8.54 0.85 13.92
CA THR A 2 7.36 0.06 14.30
C THR A 2 6.38 0.05 13.13
N VAL A 3 5.66 -1.05 12.93
CA VAL A 3 4.68 -1.18 11.83
C VAL A 3 3.45 -0.27 11.99
N GLU A 4 3.30 0.36 13.16
CA GLU A 4 2.22 1.29 13.49
C GLU A 4 2.09 2.44 12.50
N HIS A 5 3.21 3.03 12.07
CA HIS A 5 3.18 4.15 11.14
C HIS A 5 2.66 3.75 9.73
N PRO A 6 3.16 2.66 9.11
CA PRO A 6 2.55 2.08 7.92
C PRO A 6 1.04 1.79 8.07
N PHE A 7 0.64 1.14 9.16
CA PHE A 7 -0.77 0.79 9.39
C PHE A 7 -1.66 2.03 9.54
N GLY A 8 -1.21 3.05 10.26
CA GLY A 8 -1.94 4.32 10.40
C GLY A 8 -2.14 5.02 9.07
N THR A 9 -1.09 5.07 8.24
CA THR A 9 -1.15 5.71 6.91
C THR A 9 -2.11 4.99 5.97
N ILE A 10 -2.06 3.65 5.94
CA ILE A 10 -2.95 2.84 5.10
C ILE A 10 -4.41 3.07 5.51
N LYS A 11 -4.72 3.00 6.81
CA LYS A 11 -6.08 3.22 7.33
C LYS A 11 -6.59 4.62 7.02
N ALA A 12 -5.76 5.66 7.18
CA ALA A 12 -6.13 7.02 6.86
C ALA A 12 -6.48 7.19 5.36
N ARG A 13 -5.71 6.55 4.46
CA ARG A 13 -5.94 6.58 3.01
C ARG A 13 -7.13 5.77 2.55
N MET A 14 -7.46 4.66 3.23
CA MET A 14 -8.64 3.85 2.94
C MET A 14 -9.96 4.59 3.24
N GLY A 15 -9.89 5.73 3.94
CA GLY A 15 -11.05 6.40 4.50
C GLY A 15 -11.49 5.69 5.78
N ALA A 16 -12.05 6.44 6.73
CA ALA A 16 -12.59 5.88 7.98
C ALA A 16 -13.89 5.06 7.76
N THR A 17 -14.07 4.51 6.57
CA THR A 17 -15.26 3.79 6.11
C THR A 17 -15.03 2.29 6.09
N HIS A 18 -16.11 1.53 5.89
CA HIS A 18 -16.05 0.08 5.74
C HIS A 18 -15.32 -0.32 4.45
N PHE A 19 -14.79 -1.55 4.42
CA PHE A 19 -14.33 -2.17 3.19
C PHE A 19 -15.41 -2.12 2.11
N LEU A 20 -14.99 -1.87 0.88
CA LEU A 20 -15.90 -1.82 -0.27
C LEU A 20 -16.42 -3.23 -0.59
N MET A 21 -15.58 -4.25 -0.39
CA MET A 21 -15.88 -5.62 -0.75
C MET A 21 -16.52 -6.41 0.39
N LYS A 22 -17.34 -7.40 0.01
CA LYS A 22 -17.92 -8.40 0.92
C LYS A 22 -17.21 -9.75 0.79
N ARG A 23 -17.26 -10.56 1.85
CA ARG A 23 -16.60 -11.88 2.00
C ARG A 23 -15.08 -11.79 2.15
N LEU A 24 -14.52 -12.65 3.01
CA LEU A 24 -13.10 -12.57 3.42
C LEU A 24 -12.11 -12.64 2.26
N ARG A 25 -12.35 -13.47 1.24
CA ARG A 25 -11.48 -13.55 0.06
C ARG A 25 -11.30 -12.20 -0.63
N ASN A 26 -12.38 -11.45 -0.79
CA ASN A 26 -12.36 -10.19 -1.51
C ASN A 26 -11.79 -9.07 -0.65
N VAL A 27 -12.14 -9.03 0.65
CA VAL A 27 -11.57 -8.08 1.63
C VAL A 27 -10.05 -8.26 1.78
N LYS A 28 -9.55 -9.50 1.74
CA LYS A 28 -8.11 -9.77 1.72
C LYS A 28 -7.44 -9.16 0.49
N THR A 29 -8.09 -9.23 -0.67
CA THR A 29 -7.59 -8.64 -1.92
C THR A 29 -7.57 -7.11 -1.82
N GLU A 30 -8.65 -6.49 -1.33
CA GLU A 30 -8.73 -5.05 -1.10
C GLU A 30 -7.62 -4.56 -0.15
N THR A 31 -7.41 -5.28 0.96
CA THR A 31 -6.34 -4.99 1.91
C THR A 31 -4.95 -5.13 1.27
N ALA A 32 -4.73 -6.17 0.46
CA ALA A 32 -3.46 -6.38 -0.24
C ALA A 32 -3.16 -5.26 -1.24
N LEU A 33 -4.17 -4.76 -1.96
CA LEU A 33 -4.00 -3.62 -2.87
C LEU A 33 -3.65 -2.34 -2.12
N ALA A 34 -4.28 -2.08 -0.97
CA ALA A 34 -3.94 -0.92 -0.13
C ALA A 34 -2.49 -0.97 0.38
N VAL A 35 -2.04 -2.16 0.82
CA VAL A 35 -0.64 -2.39 1.23
C VAL A 35 0.32 -2.19 0.04
N LEU A 36 -0.03 -2.72 -1.14
CA LEU A 36 0.80 -2.56 -2.34
C LEU A 36 0.94 -1.09 -2.72
N ALA A 37 -0.15 -0.32 -2.72
CA ALA A 37 -0.13 1.11 -3.02
C ALA A 37 0.75 1.90 -2.03
N TYR A 38 0.67 1.57 -0.73
CA TYR A 38 1.57 2.15 0.28
C TYR A 38 3.03 1.81 -0.01
N ASN A 39 3.34 0.55 -0.29
CA ASN A 39 4.70 0.11 -0.57
C ASN A 39 5.29 0.80 -1.80
N LEU A 40 4.51 0.92 -2.89
CA LEU A 40 4.95 1.64 -4.09
C LEU A 40 5.23 3.11 -3.79
N THR A 41 4.35 3.78 -3.04
CA THR A 41 4.57 5.17 -2.61
C THR A 41 5.85 5.28 -1.78
N ARG A 42 6.06 4.35 -0.83
CA ARG A 42 7.21 4.34 0.06
C ARG A 42 8.52 4.13 -0.71
N VAL A 43 8.54 3.17 -1.63
CA VAL A 43 9.73 2.87 -2.44
C VAL A 43 10.05 4.03 -3.39
N MET A 44 9.04 4.66 -4.01
CA MET A 44 9.25 5.88 -4.79
C MET A 44 9.86 7.01 -3.96
N ASN A 45 9.45 7.17 -2.70
CA ASN A 45 10.01 8.18 -1.81
C ASN A 45 11.44 7.87 -1.33
N ILE A 46 11.79 6.59 -1.19
CA ILE A 46 13.12 6.16 -0.72
C ILE A 46 14.14 6.15 -1.86
N LEU A 47 13.79 5.55 -3.00
CA LEU A 47 14.72 5.33 -4.12
C LEU A 47 14.60 6.40 -5.23
N GLY A 48 13.47 7.10 -5.30
CA GLY A 48 13.12 7.92 -6.45
C GLY A 48 12.55 7.09 -7.61
N VAL A 49 11.78 7.75 -8.48
CA VAL A 49 11.07 7.10 -9.59
C VAL A 49 12.05 6.51 -10.63
N GLY A 50 13.16 7.21 -10.93
CA GLY A 50 14.13 6.75 -11.94
C GLY A 50 14.80 5.43 -11.57
N ALA A 51 15.33 5.32 -10.35
CA ALA A 51 15.95 4.09 -9.85
C ALA A 51 14.94 2.94 -9.73
N LEU A 52 13.71 3.24 -9.29
CA LEU A 52 12.64 2.24 -9.24
C LEU A 52 12.31 1.70 -10.65
N MET A 53 12.17 2.58 -11.64
CA MET A 53 11.87 2.15 -13.02
C MET A 53 13.00 1.34 -13.64
N ALA A 54 14.26 1.66 -13.32
CA ALA A 54 15.40 0.85 -13.75
C ALA A 54 15.35 -0.55 -13.11
N ALA A 55 15.07 -0.64 -11.81
CA ALA A 55 14.99 -1.91 -11.09
C ALA A 55 13.84 -2.81 -11.56
N ILE A 56 12.69 -2.24 -11.96
CA ILE A 56 11.54 -3.00 -12.48
C ILE A 56 11.80 -3.57 -13.88
N ARG A 57 12.66 -2.91 -14.68
CA ARG A 57 12.98 -3.31 -16.06
C ARG A 57 14.10 -4.35 -16.16
N ALA A 58 14.86 -4.55 -15.09
CA ALA A 58 15.93 -5.55 -15.00
C ALA A 58 15.36 -6.96 -14.80
#